data_AF-A0AAJ5YVB3-F1
#
_entry.id   AF-A0AAJ5YVB3-F1
#
_cell.length_a   1.000
_cell.length_b   1.000
_cell.length_c   1.000
_cell.angle_alpha   90.00
_cell.angle_beta   90.00
_cell.angle_gamma   90.00
#
_symmetry.space_group_name_H-M   'P 1'
#
loop_
_entity.id
_entity.type
_entity.pdbx_description
1 polymer ?
#
loop_
_entity_poly.entity_id
_entity_poly.type
_entity_poly.pdbx_seq_one_letter_code
_entity_poly.pdbx_strand_id
1 'polypeptide(L)'
;MKELPRELLEKIFVWLDPVSLAYVGSVCKAWHTILQQDAVWCSVALRLQYADQREARQALHHYYFGAESASTTGFFDWMKSFRDLCVSMTILDRHWGTHAAPTTDLKANTLQLNPLVQYYRPSGWREDVWRIKLDPYENCLIESQTHGEIRTVDIHTGQTLWAVSPADARPYPHLEFSEGWLVFDRDAPGHFEIWRSARLVPDLEEANRGEFIRYTILDVPEMVRAYRLQFPTLAFVTINDTYAEIDIRTKSITRQISLESTLHVHRNINYIEFDDQYLFLVGFGYNRVSILRRDSGEVLWTLAEHIQQHGPPECYRSAPLRTDDRHALLLREQVLVDAPRWLEFLAQWSSRDPAQLCYSWHAVHFDRDTETLVVLGESGILLLPNYKAMLRGEPCEQARMHLFATERDSRLFDEELAEDLNDALNFRRRPRAEMHGQLSVANGRVVSVFETLTVLDLHTTTQGRDTAQCPKTVPFAVYEWSDMPNAFDWYTGPIDQFRGCSCVQMDATSFYCITRQSLDREINIDRTQFTDEYQENCVQNDSSMVTGYHFDHRSSLPIRLDKATIQPAQSDDLNPRQLLEQHSNTLQHES
;
A
#
# COMPACT_ATOMS: atom_id res chain seq x y z
N MET A 1 27.24 37.81 11.09
CA MET A 1 26.35 37.40 9.98
C MET A 1 26.24 38.46 8.88
N LYS A 2 25.91 39.74 9.14
CA LYS A 2 25.86 40.79 8.10
C LYS A 2 27.20 41.11 7.41
N GLU A 3 28.32 40.73 8.03
CA GLU A 3 29.68 40.95 7.52
C GLU A 3 30.28 39.71 6.81
N LEU A 4 29.54 38.61 6.75
CA LEU A 4 30.00 37.42 6.04
C LEU A 4 29.87 37.62 4.52
N PRO A 5 30.84 37.15 3.72
CA PRO A 5 30.66 36.98 2.30
C PRO A 5 29.39 36.21 1.99
N ARG A 6 28.75 36.59 0.89
CA ARG A 6 27.48 36.01 0.44
C ARG A 6 27.56 34.50 0.30
N GLU A 7 28.66 33.99 -0.24
CA GLU A 7 28.91 32.57 -0.48
C GLU A 7 28.94 31.77 0.82
N LEU A 8 29.40 32.38 1.92
CA LEU A 8 29.35 31.74 3.25
C LEU A 8 27.94 31.74 3.82
N LEU A 9 27.16 32.80 3.60
CA LEU A 9 25.75 32.84 4.00
C LEU A 9 24.92 31.80 3.25
N GLU A 10 25.12 31.65 1.94
CA GLU A 10 24.49 30.59 1.14
C GLU A 10 24.80 29.21 1.71
N LYS A 11 26.08 28.92 2.01
CA LYS A 11 26.46 27.65 2.64
C LYS A 11 25.80 27.42 4.00
N ILE A 12 25.67 28.46 4.83
CA ILE A 12 24.98 28.36 6.12
C ILE A 12 23.49 28.08 5.91
N PHE A 13 22.84 28.78 4.99
CA PHE A 13 21.41 28.63 4.72
C PHE A 13 21.05 27.24 4.21
N VAL A 14 21.91 26.59 3.41
CA VAL A 14 21.67 25.21 2.97
C VAL A 14 21.44 24.24 4.13
N TRP A 15 22.02 24.48 5.31
CA TRP A 15 21.87 23.62 6.49
C TRP A 15 20.62 23.90 7.35
N LEU A 16 19.82 24.90 6.98
CA LEU A 16 18.56 25.19 7.65
C LEU A 16 17.41 24.41 6.99
N ASP A 17 16.40 24.05 7.78
CA ASP A 17 15.15 23.50 7.26
C ASP A 17 14.31 24.59 6.54
N PRO A 18 13.37 24.22 5.66
CA PRO A 18 12.56 25.18 4.91
C PRO A 18 11.78 26.18 5.77
N VAL A 19 11.39 25.79 6.99
CA VAL A 19 10.67 26.66 7.93
C VAL A 19 11.62 27.72 8.48
N SER A 20 12.81 27.31 8.92
CA SER A 20 13.87 28.22 9.34
C SER A 20 14.29 29.18 8.22
N LEU A 21 14.34 28.70 6.97
CA LEU A 21 14.63 29.54 5.81
C LEU A 21 13.54 30.59 5.56
N ALA A 22 12.27 30.25 5.74
CA ALA A 22 11.19 31.22 5.67
C ALA A 22 11.37 32.34 6.71
N TYR A 23 11.76 32.00 7.95
CA TYR A 23 12.08 33.00 8.98
C TYR A 23 13.30 33.85 8.60
N VAL A 24 14.40 33.23 8.14
CA VAL A 24 15.62 33.94 7.69
C VAL A 24 15.30 34.93 6.57
N GLY A 25 14.44 34.56 5.63
CA GLY A 25 13.99 35.42 4.54
C GLY A 25 13.19 36.66 4.98
N SER A 26 12.67 36.66 6.21
CA SER A 26 11.97 37.80 6.80
C SER A 26 12.88 38.77 7.57
N VAL A 27 14.14 38.38 7.85
CA VAL A 27 15.05 39.16 8.72
C VAL A 27 15.53 40.46 8.05
N CYS A 28 15.96 40.40 6.79
CA CYS A 28 16.36 41.60 6.04
C CYS A 28 16.34 41.38 4.51
N LYS A 29 16.32 42.48 3.74
CA LYS A 29 16.29 42.45 2.27
C LYS A 29 17.46 41.66 1.65
N ALA A 30 18.66 41.77 2.21
CA ALA A 30 19.83 41.07 1.68
C ALA A 30 19.69 39.55 1.77
N TRP A 31 19.21 39.03 2.91
CA TRP A 31 18.99 37.60 3.10
C TRP A 31 17.81 37.10 2.29
N HIS A 32 16.75 37.92 2.18
CA HIS A 32 15.64 37.65 1.28
C HIS A 32 16.12 37.46 -0.17
N THR A 33 16.97 38.36 -0.68
CA THR A 33 17.52 38.25 -2.04
C THR A 33 18.33 36.97 -2.24
N ILE A 34 19.11 36.54 -1.25
CA ILE A 34 19.85 35.26 -1.31
C ILE A 34 18.88 34.08 -1.41
N LEU A 35 17.81 34.10 -0.62
CA LEU A 35 16.81 33.02 -0.58
C LEU A 35 15.83 33.04 -1.77
N GLN A 36 15.85 34.06 -2.62
CA GLN A 36 15.19 34.03 -3.92
C GLN A 36 15.97 33.21 -4.96
N GLN A 37 17.20 32.78 -4.65
CA GLN A 37 17.99 31.99 -5.56
C GLN A 37 17.67 30.51 -5.44
N ASP A 38 17.25 29.94 -6.57
CA ASP A 38 16.87 28.53 -6.62
C ASP A 38 18.04 27.56 -6.36
N ALA A 39 19.29 27.99 -6.56
CA ALA A 39 20.48 27.18 -6.27
C ALA A 39 20.63 26.82 -4.78
N VAL A 40 20.21 27.72 -3.88
CA VAL A 40 20.20 27.45 -2.43
C VAL A 40 19.17 26.35 -2.14
N TRP A 41 17.96 26.48 -2.70
CA TRP A 41 16.89 25.51 -2.52
C TRP A 41 17.17 24.16 -3.18
N CYS A 42 17.82 24.14 -4.34
CA CYS A 42 18.34 22.92 -4.96
C CYS A 42 19.26 22.17 -4.01
N SER A 43 20.19 22.88 -3.36
CA SER A 43 21.10 22.28 -2.37
C SER A 43 20.35 21.79 -1.12
N VAL A 44 19.30 22.50 -0.70
CA VAL A 44 18.42 22.07 0.41
C VAL A 44 17.64 20.81 0.02
N ALA A 45 17.06 20.76 -1.18
CA ALA A 45 16.30 19.61 -1.68
C ALA A 45 17.18 18.35 -1.75
N LEU A 46 18.40 18.48 -2.28
CA LEU A 46 19.37 17.38 -2.33
C LEU A 46 19.76 16.90 -0.92
N ARG A 47 19.97 17.83 0.02
CA ARG A 47 20.31 17.49 1.41
C ARG A 47 19.16 16.77 2.12
N LEU A 48 17.94 17.21 1.89
CA LEU A 48 16.72 16.62 2.45
C LEU A 48 16.27 15.37 1.68
N GLN A 49 17.00 14.96 0.64
CA GLN A 49 16.67 13.82 -0.22
C GLN A 49 15.32 13.95 -0.93
N TYR A 50 14.81 15.18 -1.07
CA TYR A 50 13.64 15.46 -1.91
C TYR A 50 13.98 15.41 -3.40
N ALA A 51 15.27 15.35 -3.77
CA ALA A 51 15.74 15.19 -5.14
C ALA A 51 17.05 14.39 -5.18
N ASP A 52 17.29 13.63 -6.24
CA ASP A 52 18.56 12.96 -6.52
C ASP A 52 19.55 13.93 -7.21
N GLN A 53 20.84 13.84 -6.86
CA GLN A 53 21.94 14.53 -7.54
C GLN A 53 22.03 14.20 -9.03
N ARG A 54 21.71 12.96 -9.43
CA ARG A 54 21.72 12.52 -10.83
C ARG A 54 20.63 13.19 -11.64
N GLU A 55 19.55 13.57 -10.97
CA GLU A 55 18.34 14.08 -11.60
C GLU A 55 18.08 15.54 -11.26
N ALA A 56 18.87 16.28 -10.47
CA ALA A 56 18.49 17.60 -9.95
C ALA A 56 17.77 18.52 -10.96
N ARG A 57 18.26 18.69 -12.20
CA ARG A 57 17.56 19.49 -13.23
C ARG A 57 16.29 18.84 -13.80
N GLN A 58 16.25 17.51 -13.83
CA GLN A 58 15.08 16.69 -14.12
C GLN A 58 14.19 16.46 -12.90
N ALA A 59 14.59 16.76 -11.66
CA ALA A 59 13.83 16.42 -10.45
C ALA A 59 12.51 17.19 -10.41
N LEU A 60 12.50 18.45 -10.83
CA LEU A 60 11.24 19.17 -11.07
C LEU A 60 10.38 18.42 -12.08
N HIS A 61 10.96 18.03 -13.22
CA HIS A 61 10.29 17.20 -14.24
C HIS A 61 9.89 15.80 -13.71
N HIS A 62 10.57 15.22 -12.73
CA HIS A 62 10.28 13.92 -12.12
C HIS A 62 9.07 14.01 -11.18
N TYR A 63 8.91 15.09 -10.41
CA TYR A 63 7.67 15.33 -9.67
C TYR A 63 6.50 15.68 -10.59
N TYR A 64 6.77 16.28 -11.76
CA TYR A 64 5.75 16.54 -12.78
C TYR A 64 5.36 15.30 -13.61
N PHE A 65 6.28 14.37 -13.86
CA PHE A 65 6.13 13.36 -14.91
C PHE A 65 6.63 11.94 -14.53
N GLY A 66 7.30 11.78 -13.39
CA GLY A 66 7.71 10.49 -12.87
C GLY A 66 6.56 9.85 -12.10
N ALA A 67 6.13 8.66 -12.50
CA ALA A 67 5.02 7.95 -11.87
C ALA A 67 5.21 7.70 -10.36
N GLU A 68 6.46 7.71 -9.88
CA GLU A 68 6.85 7.37 -8.50
C GLU A 68 6.80 8.56 -7.51
N SER A 69 6.78 9.81 -8.00
CA SER A 69 6.71 11.03 -7.15
C SER A 69 5.55 11.96 -7.52
N ALA A 70 4.74 11.58 -8.51
CA ALA A 70 3.60 12.36 -8.95
C ALA A 70 2.43 12.24 -7.96
N SER A 71 1.52 13.22 -8.01
CA SER A 71 0.34 13.27 -7.15
C SER A 71 -0.90 13.27 -8.01
N THR A 72 -1.77 12.29 -7.81
CA THR A 72 -3.03 12.21 -8.57
C THR A 72 -3.95 13.38 -8.25
N THR A 73 -3.75 14.06 -7.11
CA THR A 73 -4.53 15.24 -6.72
C THR A 73 -4.00 16.54 -7.35
N GLY A 74 -2.96 16.46 -8.19
CA GLY A 74 -2.31 17.63 -8.77
C GLY A 74 -1.58 18.51 -7.75
N PHE A 75 -1.26 17.97 -6.55
CA PHE A 75 -0.63 18.74 -5.48
C PHE A 75 0.68 19.43 -5.89
N PHE A 76 1.38 18.82 -6.85
CA PHE A 76 2.68 19.24 -7.37
C PHE A 76 2.60 20.07 -8.66
N ASP A 77 1.43 20.23 -9.27
CA ASP A 77 1.22 20.80 -10.62
C ASP A 77 1.63 22.28 -10.76
N TRP A 78 1.79 22.98 -9.63
CA TRP A 78 2.12 24.41 -9.60
C TRP A 78 3.61 24.69 -9.36
N MET A 79 4.43 23.68 -9.02
CA MET A 79 5.80 23.87 -8.52
C MET A 79 6.80 24.28 -9.61
N LYS A 80 7.26 25.54 -9.65
CA LYS A 80 8.15 26.00 -10.73
C LYS A 80 9.63 26.03 -10.36
N SER A 81 9.94 25.71 -9.10
CA SER A 81 11.26 25.90 -8.51
C SER A 81 11.55 24.88 -7.42
N PHE A 82 12.82 24.69 -7.05
CA PHE A 82 13.19 23.84 -5.91
C PHE A 82 12.68 24.41 -4.59
N ARG A 83 12.49 25.73 -4.52
CA ARG A 83 11.82 26.35 -3.38
C ARG A 83 10.40 25.79 -3.21
N ASP A 84 9.64 25.73 -4.29
CA ASP A 84 8.28 25.21 -4.29
C ASP A 84 8.27 23.73 -3.90
N LEU A 85 9.23 22.94 -4.41
CA LEU A 85 9.42 21.55 -4.02
C LEU A 85 9.68 21.40 -2.51
N CYS A 86 10.70 22.08 -1.98
CA CYS A 86 11.02 21.99 -0.55
C CYS A 86 9.86 22.41 0.35
N VAL A 87 9.12 23.45 -0.04
CA VAL A 87 7.94 23.91 0.72
C VAL A 87 6.82 22.87 0.65
N SER A 88 6.52 22.35 -0.54
CA SER A 88 5.45 21.36 -0.74
C SER A 88 5.74 20.06 0.00
N MET A 89 6.97 19.55 -0.08
CA MET A 89 7.39 18.36 0.66
C MET A 89 7.37 18.60 2.17
N THR A 90 7.82 19.77 2.66
CA THR A 90 7.72 20.09 4.09
C THR A 90 6.28 20.12 4.59
N ILE A 91 5.35 20.62 3.77
CA ILE A 91 3.92 20.59 4.10
C ILE A 91 3.45 19.14 4.14
N LEU A 92 3.71 18.38 3.08
CA LEU A 92 3.28 16.99 2.95
C LEU A 92 3.79 16.11 4.09
N ASP A 93 5.08 16.21 4.44
CA ASP A 93 5.70 15.50 5.57
C ASP A 93 4.97 15.79 6.88
N ARG A 94 4.56 17.04 7.11
CA ARG A 94 3.79 17.40 8.31
C ARG A 94 2.40 16.75 8.31
N HIS A 95 1.73 16.68 7.18
CA HIS A 95 0.40 16.07 7.08
C HIS A 95 0.46 14.54 7.26
N TRP A 96 1.50 13.90 6.75
CA TRP A 96 1.82 12.49 7.03
C TRP A 96 2.31 12.24 8.46
N GLY A 97 2.53 13.28 9.26
CA GLY A 97 3.06 13.15 10.62
C GLY A 97 4.53 12.72 10.65
N THR A 98 5.24 12.82 9.53
CA THR A 98 6.68 12.57 9.43
C THR A 98 7.39 13.53 10.39
N HIS A 99 8.17 12.97 11.33
CA HIS A 99 8.81 13.64 12.48
C HIS A 99 7.89 14.04 13.67
N ALA A 100 6.58 13.83 13.59
CA ALA A 100 5.66 14.11 14.70
C ALA A 100 5.49 12.92 15.66
N ALA A 101 5.83 11.71 15.22
CA ALA A 101 5.77 10.49 16.04
C ALA A 101 6.69 10.61 17.28
N PRO A 102 6.22 10.22 18.47
CA PRO A 102 7.00 10.31 19.69
C PRO A 102 8.19 9.33 19.66
N THR A 103 9.40 9.89 19.71
CA THR A 103 10.65 9.11 19.80
C THR A 103 11.11 8.88 21.24
N THR A 104 10.46 9.49 22.23
CA THR A 104 10.92 9.48 23.64
C THR A 104 9.84 9.28 24.70
N ASP A 105 8.56 9.60 24.46
CA ASP A 105 7.50 9.47 25.46
C ASP A 105 6.30 8.66 24.94
N LEU A 106 6.28 7.38 25.31
CA LEU A 106 5.19 6.43 25.03
C LEU A 106 3.95 6.63 25.89
N LYS A 107 4.04 7.38 26.99
CA LYS A 107 3.00 7.36 28.05
C LYS A 107 1.97 8.48 27.91
N ALA A 108 2.34 9.61 27.32
CA ALA A 108 1.49 10.80 27.36
C ALA A 108 0.53 10.94 26.17
N ASN A 109 0.95 10.65 24.92
CA ASN A 109 0.13 10.97 23.75
C ASN A 109 0.22 9.94 22.62
N THR A 110 -0.85 9.77 21.85
CA THR A 110 -0.82 9.15 20.51
C THR A 110 -0.99 10.21 19.42
N LEU A 111 -0.46 9.94 18.23
CA LEU A 111 -0.61 10.81 17.07
C LEU A 111 -1.80 10.35 16.23
N GLN A 112 -2.73 11.26 15.96
CA GLN A 112 -3.85 11.05 15.04
C GLN A 112 -3.55 11.76 13.72
N LEU A 113 -3.55 11.02 12.61
CA LEU A 113 -3.53 11.58 11.26
C LEU A 113 -4.95 11.79 10.78
N ASN A 114 -5.19 12.90 10.08
CA ASN A 114 -6.52 13.36 9.67
C ASN A 114 -6.58 13.55 8.14
N PRO A 115 -6.55 12.45 7.36
CA PRO A 115 -6.68 12.57 5.92
C PRO A 115 -8.04 13.19 5.56
N LEU A 116 -8.06 13.96 4.47
CA LEU A 116 -9.33 14.28 3.83
C LEU A 116 -9.83 13.01 3.14
N VAL A 117 -11.00 12.53 3.55
CA VAL A 117 -11.66 11.36 2.95
C VAL A 117 -12.55 11.83 1.81
N GLN A 118 -12.36 11.26 0.62
CA GLN A 118 -13.16 11.53 -0.56
C GLN A 118 -13.65 10.21 -1.18
N TYR A 119 -14.91 10.19 -1.58
CA TYR A 119 -15.55 9.01 -2.17
C TYR A 119 -15.72 9.21 -3.66
N TYR A 120 -15.25 8.24 -4.45
CA TYR A 120 -15.43 8.22 -5.90
C TYR A 120 -16.47 7.17 -6.21
N ARG A 121 -17.66 7.69 -6.46
CA ARG A 121 -18.85 6.88 -6.54
C ARG A 121 -19.20 6.60 -8.00
N PRO A 122 -19.59 5.38 -8.31
CA PRO A 122 -20.28 5.08 -9.55
C PRO A 122 -21.66 5.78 -9.68
N SER A 123 -22.02 6.22 -10.89
CA SER A 123 -23.25 6.97 -11.19
C SER A 123 -24.51 6.11 -11.36
N GLY A 124 -24.39 4.79 -11.39
CA GLY A 124 -25.47 3.88 -11.79
C GLY A 124 -25.55 2.56 -11.00
N TRP A 125 -26.47 1.70 -11.45
CA TRP A 125 -26.74 0.37 -10.91
C TRP A 125 -25.68 -0.63 -11.46
N ARG A 126 -25.10 -1.50 -10.62
CA ARG A 126 -24.09 -2.56 -10.96
C ARG A 126 -22.68 -2.09 -11.33
N GLU A 127 -22.28 -0.91 -10.88
CA GLU A 127 -20.96 -0.37 -11.16
C GLU A 127 -19.93 -0.69 -10.05
N ASP A 128 -20.01 -1.90 -9.48
CA ASP A 128 -19.13 -2.31 -8.38
C ASP A 128 -17.66 -2.31 -8.83
N VAL A 129 -16.84 -1.51 -8.17
CA VAL A 129 -15.41 -1.36 -8.51
C VAL A 129 -14.62 -2.60 -8.06
N TRP A 130 -13.74 -3.07 -8.93
CA TRP A 130 -12.93 -4.27 -8.73
C TRP A 130 -11.43 -3.98 -8.58
N ARG A 131 -10.83 -3.19 -9.47
CA ARG A 131 -9.42 -2.73 -9.34
C ARG A 131 -9.33 -1.25 -9.63
N ILE A 132 -8.28 -0.65 -9.07
CA ILE A 132 -7.92 0.75 -9.30
C ILE A 132 -6.47 0.86 -9.75
N LYS A 133 -6.20 1.85 -10.59
CA LYS A 133 -4.88 2.41 -10.92
C LYS A 133 -4.98 3.93 -10.93
N LEU A 134 -3.85 4.59 -10.78
CA LEU A 134 -3.77 6.06 -10.72
C LEU A 134 -3.06 6.58 -11.97
N ASP A 135 -3.62 7.59 -12.62
CA ASP A 135 -2.91 8.39 -13.62
C ASP A 135 -2.68 9.81 -13.07
N PRO A 136 -1.55 10.03 -12.40
CA PRO A 136 -1.26 11.33 -11.81
C PRO A 136 -0.88 12.39 -12.84
N TYR A 137 -0.69 12.03 -14.11
CA TYR A 137 -0.49 13.03 -15.18
C TYR A 137 -1.81 13.68 -15.57
N GLU A 138 -2.90 12.89 -15.61
CA GLU A 138 -4.23 13.34 -16.03
C GLU A 138 -5.18 13.59 -14.86
N ASN A 139 -4.67 13.50 -13.63
CA ASN A 139 -5.43 13.69 -12.40
C ASN A 139 -6.71 12.83 -12.39
N CYS A 140 -6.57 11.55 -12.73
CA CYS A 140 -7.70 10.62 -12.81
C CYS A 140 -7.42 9.26 -12.19
N LEU A 141 -8.49 8.63 -11.71
CA LEU A 141 -8.53 7.22 -11.33
C LEU A 141 -8.86 6.39 -12.57
N ILE A 142 -8.26 5.22 -12.68
CA ILE A 142 -8.64 4.20 -13.66
C ILE A 142 -9.25 3.04 -12.89
N GLU A 143 -10.51 2.74 -13.17
CA GLU A 143 -11.30 1.75 -12.46
C GLU A 143 -11.63 0.60 -13.42
N SER A 144 -11.49 -0.64 -12.95
CA SER A 144 -12.21 -1.76 -13.54
C SER A 144 -13.38 -2.16 -12.65
N GLN A 145 -14.45 -2.68 -13.25
CA GLN A 145 -15.65 -3.10 -12.55
C GLN A 145 -15.81 -4.62 -12.54
N THR A 146 -16.59 -5.13 -11.58
CA THR A 146 -16.90 -6.57 -11.46
C THR A 146 -17.63 -7.11 -12.69
N HIS A 147 -18.37 -6.27 -13.41
CA HIS A 147 -19.13 -6.63 -14.61
C HIS A 147 -18.39 -6.38 -15.94
N GLY A 148 -17.13 -5.92 -15.90
CA GLY A 148 -16.27 -5.81 -17.08
C GLY A 148 -16.16 -4.45 -17.74
N GLU A 149 -16.75 -3.38 -17.19
CA GLU A 149 -16.43 -2.02 -17.64
C GLU A 149 -15.04 -1.59 -17.13
N ILE A 150 -14.32 -0.81 -17.94
CA ILE A 150 -13.12 -0.08 -17.53
C ILE A 150 -13.36 1.39 -17.82
N ARG A 151 -13.09 2.26 -16.86
CA ARG A 151 -13.33 3.70 -17.01
C ARG A 151 -12.26 4.54 -16.35
N THR A 152 -12.20 5.81 -16.74
CA THR A 152 -11.45 6.84 -16.03
C THR A 152 -12.38 7.82 -15.35
N VAL A 153 -12.01 8.24 -14.15
CA VAL A 153 -12.79 9.12 -13.29
C VAL A 153 -11.92 10.30 -12.87
N ASP A 154 -12.42 11.52 -13.05
CA ASP A 154 -11.73 12.73 -12.61
C ASP A 154 -11.62 12.78 -11.08
N ILE A 155 -10.41 13.00 -10.58
CA ILE A 155 -10.11 12.95 -9.14
C ILE A 155 -10.75 14.09 -8.32
N HIS A 156 -11.15 15.18 -8.97
CA HIS A 156 -11.68 16.35 -8.27
C HIS A 156 -13.20 16.38 -8.27
N THR A 157 -13.81 15.88 -9.34
CA THR A 157 -15.25 15.97 -9.60
C THR A 157 -15.95 14.63 -9.48
N GLY A 158 -15.22 13.51 -9.53
CA GLY A 158 -15.80 12.17 -9.59
C GLY A 158 -16.52 11.86 -10.91
N GLN A 159 -16.39 12.72 -11.93
CA GLN A 159 -17.04 12.51 -13.21
C GLN A 159 -16.27 11.48 -14.06
N THR A 160 -17.00 10.57 -14.69
CA THR A 160 -16.42 9.67 -15.70
C THR A 160 -15.96 10.49 -16.91
N LEU A 161 -14.69 10.35 -17.26
CA LEU A 161 -14.07 11.03 -18.41
C LEU A 161 -14.12 10.15 -19.67
N TRP A 162 -13.95 8.85 -19.49
CA TRP A 162 -13.92 7.87 -20.58
C TRP A 162 -14.27 6.48 -20.06
N ALA A 163 -14.85 5.62 -20.90
CA ALA A 163 -15.16 4.24 -20.54
C ALA A 163 -15.12 3.30 -21.76
N VAL A 164 -14.82 2.04 -21.50
CA VAL A 164 -14.93 0.91 -22.43
C VAL A 164 -16.12 0.05 -22.00
N SER A 165 -16.96 -0.32 -22.97
CA SER A 165 -18.18 -1.09 -22.75
C SER A 165 -17.90 -2.41 -22.00
N PRO A 166 -18.81 -2.87 -21.12
CA PRO A 166 -18.76 -4.21 -20.52
C PRO A 166 -18.65 -5.37 -21.52
N ALA A 167 -18.99 -5.14 -22.80
CA ALA A 167 -18.84 -6.14 -23.85
C ALA A 167 -17.38 -6.33 -24.31
N ASP A 168 -16.50 -5.37 -24.02
CA ASP A 168 -15.11 -5.34 -24.48
C ASP A 168 -14.12 -5.83 -23.41
N ALA A 169 -14.49 -5.83 -22.12
CA ALA A 169 -13.67 -6.38 -21.03
C ALA A 169 -14.42 -7.47 -20.24
N ARG A 170 -13.67 -8.45 -19.73
CA ARG A 170 -14.26 -9.57 -18.97
C ARG A 170 -14.68 -9.13 -17.57
N PRO A 171 -15.62 -9.83 -16.91
CA PRO A 171 -15.89 -9.65 -15.49
C PRO A 171 -14.61 -9.75 -14.65
N TYR A 172 -14.47 -8.90 -13.63
CA TYR A 172 -13.31 -8.87 -12.72
C TYR A 172 -11.95 -8.78 -13.45
N PRO A 173 -11.76 -7.87 -14.43
CA PRO A 173 -10.54 -7.85 -15.21
C PRO A 173 -9.40 -7.37 -14.32
N HIS A 174 -8.26 -8.04 -14.40
CA HIS A 174 -7.04 -7.51 -13.79
C HIS A 174 -6.59 -6.32 -14.63
N LEU A 175 -6.01 -5.32 -13.97
CA LEU A 175 -5.72 -4.03 -14.57
C LEU A 175 -4.32 -3.57 -14.14
N GLU A 176 -3.48 -3.25 -15.11
CA GLU A 176 -2.16 -2.65 -14.90
C GLU A 176 -2.04 -1.36 -15.70
N PHE A 177 -1.39 -0.35 -15.11
CA PHE A 177 -1.18 0.95 -15.72
C PHE A 177 0.23 1.46 -15.40
N SER A 178 0.90 2.03 -16.39
CA SER A 178 2.21 2.66 -16.23
C SER A 178 2.44 3.66 -17.35
N GLU A 179 2.84 4.89 -16.99
CA GLU A 179 3.26 5.95 -17.95
C GLU A 179 2.29 6.19 -19.12
N GLY A 180 0.98 6.20 -18.87
CA GLY A 180 -0.03 6.40 -19.91
C GLY A 180 -0.35 5.15 -20.73
N TRP A 181 0.14 3.97 -20.35
CA TRP A 181 -0.18 2.69 -20.95
C TRP A 181 -1.02 1.85 -20.01
N LEU A 182 -2.13 1.32 -20.54
CA LEU A 182 -3.12 0.54 -19.82
C LEU A 182 -3.16 -0.87 -20.40
N VAL A 183 -3.09 -1.87 -19.52
CA VAL A 183 -3.15 -3.29 -19.88
C VAL A 183 -4.21 -3.98 -19.02
N PHE A 184 -5.08 -4.74 -19.65
CA PHE A 184 -6.04 -5.61 -18.96
C PHE A 184 -6.24 -6.90 -19.73
N ASP A 185 -6.71 -7.93 -19.05
CA ASP A 185 -6.89 -9.26 -19.60
C ASP A 185 -8.31 -9.53 -20.12
N ARG A 186 -8.46 -10.59 -20.93
CA ARG A 186 -9.70 -10.92 -21.65
C ARG A 186 -10.08 -12.39 -21.52
N ASP A 187 -11.37 -12.69 -21.74
CA ASP A 187 -11.92 -14.06 -21.85
C ASP A 187 -11.99 -14.59 -23.30
N ALA A 188 -11.33 -13.92 -24.26
CA ALA A 188 -11.36 -14.22 -25.70
C ALA A 188 -9.96 -14.55 -26.24
N PRO A 189 -9.80 -15.01 -27.52
CA PRO A 189 -8.48 -15.13 -28.14
C PRO A 189 -7.69 -13.80 -28.08
N GLY A 190 -6.42 -13.87 -27.72
CA GLY A 190 -5.64 -12.71 -27.30
C GLY A 190 -5.77 -12.46 -25.80
N HIS A 191 -4.66 -12.61 -25.07
CA HIS A 191 -4.66 -12.60 -23.61
C HIS A 191 -4.73 -11.19 -23.02
N PHE A 192 -4.13 -10.19 -23.68
CA PHE A 192 -4.07 -8.80 -23.19
C PHE A 192 -4.64 -7.80 -24.19
N GLU A 193 -5.48 -6.87 -23.73
CA GLU A 193 -5.69 -5.59 -24.43
C GLU A 193 -4.68 -4.57 -23.94
N ILE A 194 -4.08 -3.85 -24.89
CA ILE A 194 -3.13 -2.78 -24.62
C ILE A 194 -3.70 -1.50 -25.20
N TRP A 195 -3.84 -0.51 -24.35
CA TRP A 195 -4.33 0.82 -24.67
C TRP A 195 -3.27 1.86 -24.28
N ARG A 196 -3.28 2.99 -24.98
CA ARG A 196 -2.41 4.14 -24.66
C ARG A 196 -3.29 5.36 -24.49
N SER A 197 -2.96 6.20 -23.52
CA SER A 197 -3.66 7.47 -23.31
C SER A 197 -3.63 8.28 -24.61
N ALA A 198 -4.74 8.98 -24.89
CA ALA A 198 -4.90 9.85 -26.05
C ALA A 198 -3.76 10.86 -26.15
N ARG A 199 -3.21 11.34 -25.02
CA ARG A 199 -2.05 12.25 -24.96
C ARG A 199 -0.78 11.70 -25.62
N LEU A 200 -0.66 10.38 -25.75
CA LEU A 200 0.50 9.69 -26.31
C LEU A 200 0.30 9.27 -27.77
N VAL A 201 -0.86 9.57 -28.37
CA VAL A 201 -1.17 9.21 -29.76
C VAL A 201 -0.65 10.31 -30.69
N PRO A 202 0.34 10.04 -31.55
CA PRO A 202 0.77 11.02 -32.55
C PRO A 202 -0.39 11.32 -33.50
N ASP A 203 -0.50 12.58 -33.91
CA ASP A 203 -1.46 13.06 -34.92
C ASP A 203 -2.94 12.92 -34.56
N LEU A 204 -3.27 12.70 -33.27
CA LEU A 204 -4.64 12.80 -32.79
C LEU A 204 -5.06 14.28 -32.74
N GLU A 205 -6.10 14.65 -33.50
CA GLU A 205 -6.55 16.05 -33.62
C GLU A 205 -6.95 16.66 -32.27
N GLU A 206 -7.65 15.89 -31.44
CA GLU A 206 -8.06 16.28 -30.09
C GLU A 206 -7.83 15.11 -29.13
N ALA A 207 -6.90 15.27 -28.19
CA ALA A 207 -6.68 14.32 -27.11
C ALA A 207 -7.49 14.73 -25.88
N ASN A 208 -8.57 14.02 -25.59
CA ASN A 208 -9.34 14.27 -24.37
C ASN A 208 -8.58 13.72 -23.15
N ARG A 209 -8.60 14.48 -22.06
CA ARG A 209 -8.02 14.03 -20.79
C ARG A 209 -8.76 12.80 -20.27
N GLY A 210 -8.03 11.79 -19.82
CA GLY A 210 -8.55 10.54 -19.29
C GLY A 210 -8.95 9.55 -20.39
N GLU A 211 -8.87 9.91 -21.67
CA GLU A 211 -9.22 9.03 -22.78
C GLU A 211 -8.07 8.09 -23.13
N PHE A 212 -8.41 6.84 -23.43
CA PHE A 212 -7.48 5.83 -23.92
C PHE A 212 -7.88 5.36 -25.31
N ILE A 213 -6.88 5.16 -26.17
CA ILE A 213 -7.03 4.65 -27.53
C ILE A 213 -6.40 3.27 -27.61
N ARG A 214 -7.16 2.28 -28.12
CA ARG A 214 -6.71 0.90 -28.27
C ARG A 214 -5.45 0.86 -29.13
N TYR A 215 -4.37 0.28 -28.61
CA TYR A 215 -3.09 0.16 -29.31
C TYR A 215 -2.97 -1.20 -30.01
N THR A 216 -3.21 -2.29 -29.28
CA THR A 216 -3.16 -3.65 -29.83
C THR A 216 -3.85 -4.65 -28.92
N ILE A 217 -4.13 -5.83 -29.44
CA ILE A 217 -4.34 -7.03 -28.64
C ILE A 217 -3.06 -7.86 -28.74
N LEU A 218 -2.56 -8.35 -27.62
CA LEU A 218 -1.38 -9.21 -27.55
C LEU A 218 -1.81 -10.64 -27.22
N ASP A 219 -1.42 -11.57 -28.07
CA ASP A 219 -1.73 -12.99 -27.90
C ASP A 219 -0.59 -13.69 -27.17
N VAL A 220 -0.96 -14.39 -26.09
CA VAL A 220 -0.06 -15.26 -25.33
C VAL A 220 -0.67 -16.65 -25.44
N PRO A 221 0.01 -17.61 -26.10
CA PRO A 221 -0.58 -18.92 -26.40
C PRO A 221 -0.86 -19.75 -25.15
N GLU A 222 -0.20 -19.43 -24.05
CA GLU A 222 -0.39 -20.07 -22.75
C GLU A 222 -1.19 -19.19 -21.81
N MET A 223 -1.99 -19.82 -20.95
CA MET A 223 -2.72 -19.10 -19.90
C MET A 223 -1.74 -18.43 -18.93
N VAL A 224 -1.93 -17.13 -18.69
CA VAL A 224 -1.17 -16.36 -17.72
C VAL A 224 -1.79 -16.50 -16.33
N ARG A 225 -0.93 -16.59 -15.31
CA ARG A 225 -1.31 -16.70 -13.90
C ARG A 225 -1.23 -15.35 -13.17
N ALA A 226 -0.21 -14.56 -13.47
CA ALA A 226 0.05 -13.25 -12.89
C ALA A 226 0.82 -12.38 -13.90
N TYR A 227 0.62 -11.07 -13.87
CA TYR A 227 1.35 -10.13 -14.71
C TYR A 227 1.51 -8.77 -14.03
N ARG A 228 2.52 -8.02 -14.50
CA ARG A 228 2.91 -6.71 -13.97
C ARG A 228 3.39 -5.83 -15.11
N LEU A 229 2.92 -4.60 -15.16
CA LEU A 229 3.40 -3.59 -16.10
C LEU A 229 4.31 -2.60 -15.37
N GLN A 230 5.55 -2.49 -15.82
CA GLN A 230 6.39 -1.32 -15.59
C GLN A 230 6.87 -0.87 -16.95
N PHE A 231 6.28 0.21 -17.46
CA PHE A 231 6.50 0.63 -18.85
C PHE A 231 8.01 0.78 -19.14
N PRO A 232 8.51 0.25 -20.28
CA PRO A 232 7.79 -0.39 -21.40
C PRO A 232 7.59 -1.90 -21.28
N THR A 233 7.97 -2.51 -20.15
CA THR A 233 7.96 -3.95 -19.94
C THR A 233 6.63 -4.43 -19.35
N LEU A 234 5.94 -5.29 -20.09
CA LEU A 234 4.90 -6.16 -19.55
C LEU A 234 5.54 -7.51 -19.20
N ALA A 235 5.66 -7.79 -17.90
CA ALA A 235 6.12 -9.08 -17.39
C ALA A 235 4.92 -9.96 -17.03
N PHE A 236 5.01 -11.25 -17.27
CA PHE A 236 3.98 -12.20 -16.90
C PHE A 236 4.54 -13.59 -16.66
N VAL A 237 3.78 -14.41 -15.92
CA VAL A 237 4.08 -15.82 -15.70
C VAL A 237 2.95 -16.69 -16.20
N THR A 238 3.28 -17.71 -16.98
CA THR A 238 2.31 -18.68 -17.50
C THR A 238 2.05 -19.81 -16.51
N ILE A 239 0.96 -20.55 -16.70
CA ILE A 239 0.64 -21.75 -15.91
C ILE A 239 1.62 -22.91 -16.11
N ASN A 240 2.52 -22.82 -17.11
CA ASN A 240 3.57 -23.77 -17.42
C ASN A 240 4.94 -23.28 -16.89
N ASP A 241 4.92 -22.51 -15.81
CA ASP A 241 6.11 -22.12 -15.06
C ASP A 241 7.14 -21.35 -15.91
N THR A 242 6.66 -20.53 -16.86
CA THR A 242 7.51 -19.64 -17.68
C THR A 242 7.26 -18.18 -17.31
N TYR A 243 8.31 -17.49 -16.88
CA TYR A 243 8.34 -16.03 -16.78
C TYR A 243 8.78 -15.44 -18.13
N ALA A 244 8.07 -14.43 -18.62
CA ALA A 244 8.41 -13.73 -19.84
C ALA A 244 8.21 -12.22 -19.71
N GLU A 245 9.02 -11.47 -20.46
CA GLU A 245 8.90 -10.02 -20.60
C GLU A 245 8.67 -9.67 -22.06
N ILE A 246 7.75 -8.74 -22.31
CA ILE A 246 7.48 -8.16 -23.62
C ILE A 246 7.66 -6.66 -23.54
N ASP A 247 8.41 -6.08 -24.48
CA ASP A 247 8.35 -4.64 -24.72
C ASP A 247 7.04 -4.35 -25.47
N ILE A 248 6.11 -3.66 -24.81
CA ILE A 248 4.77 -3.47 -25.35
C ILE A 248 4.76 -2.61 -26.61
N ARG A 249 5.77 -1.76 -26.82
CA ARG A 249 5.85 -0.86 -27.97
C ARG A 249 6.19 -1.66 -29.22
N THR A 250 7.19 -2.52 -29.13
CA THR A 250 7.65 -3.36 -30.24
C THR A 250 6.90 -4.69 -30.35
N LYS A 251 6.16 -5.07 -29.29
CA LYS A 251 5.43 -6.34 -29.16
C LYS A 251 6.36 -7.56 -29.23
N SER A 252 7.63 -7.37 -28.88
CA SER A 252 8.65 -8.41 -28.92
C SER A 252 8.94 -8.94 -27.53
N ILE A 253 9.05 -10.27 -27.42
CA ILE A 253 9.58 -10.91 -26.22
C ILE A 253 11.05 -10.47 -26.05
N THR A 254 11.35 -9.85 -24.92
CA THR A 254 12.69 -9.39 -24.55
C THR A 254 13.37 -10.34 -23.57
N ARG A 255 12.59 -11.15 -22.86
CA ARG A 255 13.10 -12.12 -21.89
C ARG A 255 12.18 -13.32 -21.74
N GLN A 256 12.78 -14.47 -21.50
CA GLN A 256 12.08 -15.69 -21.11
C GLN A 256 12.96 -16.49 -20.14
N ILE A 257 12.37 -16.90 -19.01
CA ILE A 257 13.03 -17.64 -17.93
C ILE A 257 12.14 -18.83 -17.57
N SER A 258 12.73 -20.02 -17.53
CA SER A 258 12.06 -21.19 -16.95
C SER A 258 12.13 -21.14 -15.43
N LEU A 259 10.98 -21.33 -14.77
CA LEU A 259 10.86 -21.38 -13.32
C LEU A 259 10.86 -22.82 -12.79
N GLU A 260 11.06 -23.83 -13.64
CA GLU A 260 11.05 -25.26 -13.26
C GLU A 260 12.04 -25.62 -12.14
N SER A 261 13.15 -24.90 -12.05
CA SER A 261 14.18 -25.10 -11.01
C SER A 261 13.90 -24.33 -9.70
N THR A 262 12.79 -23.60 -9.63
CA THR A 262 12.44 -22.74 -8.51
C THR A 262 11.41 -23.38 -7.59
N LEU A 263 11.10 -22.73 -6.46
CA LEU A 263 10.01 -23.13 -5.58
C LEU A 263 8.61 -22.82 -6.17
N HIS A 264 8.55 -22.06 -7.26
CA HIS A 264 7.34 -21.47 -7.83
C HIS A 264 6.87 -22.22 -9.09
N VAL A 265 6.67 -23.54 -8.94
CA VAL A 265 6.23 -24.44 -10.01
C VAL A 265 4.79 -24.91 -9.82
N HIS A 266 4.21 -25.47 -10.86
CA HIS A 266 2.87 -26.07 -10.85
C HIS A 266 1.79 -25.07 -10.46
N ARG A 267 1.83 -23.88 -11.08
CA ARG A 267 0.86 -22.77 -10.87
C ARG A 267 0.94 -22.11 -9.49
N ASN A 268 2.03 -22.34 -8.77
CA ASN A 268 2.23 -21.83 -7.42
C ASN A 268 2.81 -20.41 -7.41
N ILE A 269 2.11 -19.48 -8.07
CA ILE A 269 2.44 -18.06 -8.12
C ILE A 269 1.17 -17.27 -7.90
N ASN A 270 1.23 -16.32 -6.96
CA ASN A 270 0.16 -15.40 -6.63
C ASN A 270 0.45 -13.98 -7.10
N TYR A 271 1.72 -13.57 -7.04
CA TYR A 271 2.13 -12.22 -7.40
C TYR A 271 3.57 -12.21 -7.92
N ILE A 272 3.84 -11.29 -8.85
CA ILE A 272 5.18 -11.03 -9.38
C ILE A 272 5.48 -9.53 -9.30
N GLU A 273 6.73 -9.20 -9.02
CA GLU A 273 7.26 -7.84 -9.10
C GLU A 273 8.71 -7.92 -9.60
N PHE A 274 9.23 -6.85 -10.17
CA PHE A 274 10.63 -6.81 -10.60
C PHE A 274 11.19 -5.40 -10.48
N ASP A 275 12.50 -5.27 -10.28
CA ASP A 275 13.20 -4.00 -10.43
C ASP A 275 14.20 -4.10 -11.61
N ASP A 276 15.16 -3.19 -11.68
CA ASP A 276 16.21 -3.16 -12.69
C ASP A 276 17.14 -4.40 -12.69
N GLN A 277 17.24 -5.14 -11.58
CA GLN A 277 18.23 -6.21 -11.36
C GLN A 277 17.62 -7.56 -10.95
N TYR A 278 16.46 -7.55 -10.32
CA TYR A 278 15.88 -8.68 -9.59
C TYR A 278 14.42 -8.92 -9.98
N LEU A 279 14.02 -10.19 -9.88
CA LEU A 279 12.66 -10.68 -10.02
C LEU A 279 12.21 -11.23 -8.66
N PHE A 280 11.05 -10.78 -8.19
CA PHE A 280 10.46 -11.16 -6.92
C PHE A 280 9.23 -12.03 -7.16
N LEU A 281 9.20 -13.22 -6.54
CA LEU A 281 8.14 -14.20 -6.73
C LEU A 281 7.54 -14.61 -5.38
N VAL A 282 6.21 -14.64 -5.31
CA VAL A 282 5.47 -15.14 -4.14
C VAL A 282 4.31 -16.06 -4.52
N GLY A 283 3.99 -17.01 -3.63
CA GLY A 283 2.96 -18.03 -3.88
C GLY A 283 2.39 -18.68 -2.61
N PHE A 284 1.74 -19.83 -2.79
CA PHE A 284 1.16 -20.67 -1.74
C PHE A 284 2.21 -21.55 -1.05
N GLY A 285 2.28 -21.41 0.27
CA GLY A 285 3.17 -22.14 1.16
C GLY A 285 4.12 -21.19 1.89
N TYR A 286 4.46 -21.53 3.13
CA TYR A 286 5.25 -20.66 4.01
C TYR A 286 6.60 -20.23 3.41
N ASN A 287 7.26 -21.09 2.61
CA ASN A 287 8.55 -20.81 1.98
C ASN A 287 8.45 -20.32 0.52
N ARG A 288 7.29 -19.85 0.06
CA ARG A 288 7.13 -19.31 -1.30
C ARG A 288 7.38 -17.81 -1.36
N VAL A 289 8.60 -17.41 -1.01
CA VAL A 289 9.15 -16.08 -1.28
C VAL A 289 10.56 -16.27 -1.82
N SER A 290 10.83 -15.76 -3.03
CA SER A 290 12.13 -15.90 -3.67
C SER A 290 12.53 -14.64 -4.42
N ILE A 291 13.84 -14.38 -4.43
CA ILE A 291 14.47 -13.33 -5.23
C ILE A 291 15.40 -14.00 -6.24
N LEU A 292 15.15 -13.72 -7.51
CA LEU A 292 15.93 -14.22 -8.64
C LEU A 292 16.70 -13.07 -9.27
N ARG A 293 17.85 -13.35 -9.87
CA ARG A 293 18.50 -12.42 -10.79
C ARG A 293 17.63 -12.30 -12.02
N ARG A 294 17.23 -11.07 -12.37
CA ARG A 294 16.26 -10.85 -13.43
C ARG A 294 16.79 -11.29 -14.79
N ASP A 295 18.10 -11.18 -15.06
CA ASP A 295 18.71 -11.47 -16.38
C ASP A 295 18.87 -12.96 -16.68
N SER A 296 19.16 -13.77 -15.67
CA SER A 296 19.45 -15.20 -15.82
C SER A 296 18.37 -16.11 -15.25
N GLY A 297 17.53 -15.62 -14.34
CA GLY A 297 16.63 -16.46 -13.54
C GLY A 297 17.31 -17.22 -12.41
N GLU A 298 18.59 -16.94 -12.12
CA GLU A 298 19.31 -17.56 -11.02
C GLU A 298 18.66 -17.20 -9.68
N VAL A 299 18.29 -18.20 -8.87
CA VAL A 299 17.77 -17.98 -7.52
C VAL A 299 18.91 -17.48 -6.64
N LEU A 300 18.78 -16.25 -6.15
CA LEU A 300 19.78 -15.62 -5.28
C LEU A 300 19.43 -15.75 -3.80
N TRP A 301 18.13 -15.84 -3.50
CA TRP A 301 17.65 -15.83 -2.13
C TRP A 301 16.28 -16.49 -2.01
N THR A 302 16.07 -17.22 -0.92
CA THR A 302 14.76 -17.69 -0.48
C THR A 302 14.56 -17.42 1.01
N LEU A 303 13.31 -17.22 1.43
CA LEU A 303 12.99 -16.98 2.84
C LEU A 303 13.43 -18.13 3.75
N ALA A 304 13.26 -19.37 3.29
CA ALA A 304 13.64 -20.54 4.07
C ALA A 304 15.16 -20.62 4.30
N GLU A 305 15.96 -20.41 3.26
CA GLU A 305 17.43 -20.42 3.39
C GLU A 305 17.92 -19.28 4.29
N HIS A 306 17.32 -18.09 4.16
CA HIS A 306 17.68 -16.97 5.02
C HIS A 306 17.38 -17.26 6.50
N ILE A 307 16.19 -17.77 6.81
CA ILE A 307 15.83 -18.12 8.20
C ILE A 307 16.75 -19.21 8.73
N GLN A 308 17.11 -20.20 7.92
CA GLN A 308 18.04 -21.25 8.33
C GLN A 308 19.44 -20.71 8.66
N GLN A 309 19.91 -19.69 7.94
CA GLN A 309 21.25 -19.12 8.12
C GLN A 309 21.30 -18.02 9.20
N HIS A 310 20.26 -17.21 9.31
CA HIS A 310 20.26 -15.99 10.12
C HIS A 310 19.23 -15.98 11.25
N GLY A 311 18.32 -16.96 11.29
CA GLY A 311 17.21 -17.01 12.24
C GLY A 311 15.96 -16.25 11.75
N PRO A 312 14.87 -16.31 12.53
CA PRO A 312 13.60 -15.66 12.18
C PRO A 312 13.69 -14.11 12.25
N PRO A 313 12.77 -13.39 11.59
CA PRO A 313 12.67 -11.94 11.69
C PRO A 313 12.31 -11.46 13.11
N GLU A 314 12.63 -10.21 13.44
CA GLU A 314 11.99 -9.56 14.59
C GLU A 314 10.51 -9.34 14.29
N CYS A 315 9.64 -9.81 15.19
CA CYS A 315 8.20 -9.75 15.00
C CYS A 315 7.59 -8.67 15.90
N TYR A 316 6.79 -7.78 15.31
CA TYR A 316 6.10 -6.70 16.01
C TYR A 316 4.59 -6.84 15.81
N ARG A 317 3.82 -6.45 16.81
CA ARG A 317 2.37 -6.29 16.70
C ARG A 317 1.91 -4.98 17.35
N SER A 318 0.79 -4.46 16.89
CA SER A 318 0.13 -3.34 17.56
C SER A 318 -0.37 -3.74 18.96
N ALA A 319 -0.12 -2.89 19.96
CA ALA A 319 -0.74 -3.00 21.26
C ALA A 319 -2.26 -2.84 21.11
N PRO A 320 -3.08 -3.58 21.87
CA PRO A 320 -4.52 -3.38 21.87
C PRO A 320 -4.85 -1.96 22.33
N LEU A 321 -5.60 -1.22 21.53
CA LEU A 321 -6.33 -0.05 21.97
C LEU A 321 -7.80 -0.29 21.62
N ARG A 322 -8.69 -0.17 22.63
CA ARG A 322 -10.10 0.05 22.36
C ARG A 322 -10.22 1.44 21.77
N THR A 323 -10.68 1.52 20.54
CA THR A 323 -10.81 2.78 19.83
C THR A 323 -12.11 3.46 20.25
N ASP A 324 -12.05 4.78 20.40
CA ASP A 324 -13.22 5.61 20.15
C ASP A 324 -13.52 5.54 18.65
N ASP A 325 -14.79 5.65 18.24
CA ASP A 325 -15.24 5.76 16.83
C ASP A 325 -14.72 7.04 16.16
N ARG A 326 -13.40 7.14 15.99
CA ARG A 326 -12.73 8.24 15.29
C ARG A 326 -12.51 7.78 13.86
N HIS A 327 -13.07 8.50 12.90
CA HIS A 327 -12.83 8.31 11.48
C HIS A 327 -11.42 8.84 11.12
N ALA A 328 -10.36 8.19 11.63
CA ALA A 328 -8.98 8.66 11.52
C ALA A 328 -7.97 7.50 11.62
N LEU A 329 -6.70 7.80 11.31
CA LEU A 329 -5.56 6.89 11.49
C LEU A 329 -4.86 7.22 12.82
N LEU A 330 -4.72 6.23 13.69
CA LEU A 330 -4.07 6.38 14.98
C LEU A 330 -2.73 5.67 15.00
N LEU A 331 -1.69 6.34 15.48
CA LEU A 331 -0.39 5.73 15.75
C LEU A 331 -0.55 4.65 16.82
N ARG A 332 -0.07 3.44 16.50
CA ARG A 332 -0.15 2.27 17.36
C ARG A 332 1.19 1.99 18.00
N GLU A 333 1.17 1.84 19.31
CA GLU A 333 2.33 1.37 20.05
C GLU A 333 2.67 -0.06 19.62
N GLN A 334 3.93 -0.31 19.27
CA GLN A 334 4.37 -1.60 18.77
C GLN A 334 4.99 -2.43 19.90
N VAL A 335 4.66 -3.71 19.96
CA VAL A 335 5.17 -4.66 20.95
C VAL A 335 5.94 -5.74 20.21
N LEU A 336 7.20 -5.94 20.59
CA LEU A 336 8.02 -7.07 20.14
C LEU A 336 7.39 -8.35 20.69
N VAL A 337 7.21 -9.32 19.81
CA VAL A 337 6.73 -10.65 20.14
C VAL A 337 7.71 -11.69 19.64
N ASP A 338 7.63 -12.88 20.21
CA ASP A 338 8.37 -14.03 19.70
C ASP A 338 7.94 -14.34 18.28
N ALA A 339 8.88 -14.84 17.49
CA ALA A 339 8.58 -15.25 16.12
C ALA A 339 7.53 -16.38 16.15
N PRO A 340 6.54 -16.36 15.24
CA PRO A 340 5.55 -17.42 15.22
C PRO A 340 6.24 -18.76 14.91
N ARG A 341 5.82 -19.82 15.59
CA ARG A 341 6.47 -21.14 15.51
C ARG A 341 6.60 -21.66 14.08
N TRP A 342 5.67 -21.30 13.17
CA TRP A 342 5.77 -21.71 11.76
C TRP A 342 7.01 -21.14 11.06
N LEU A 343 7.50 -19.95 11.43
CA LEU A 343 8.77 -19.40 10.93
C LEU A 343 9.95 -20.22 11.44
N GLU A 344 9.90 -20.72 12.67
CA GLU A 344 10.94 -21.61 13.22
C GLU A 344 10.96 -22.98 12.53
N PHE A 345 9.77 -23.50 12.19
CA PHE A 345 9.63 -24.77 11.50
C PHE A 345 10.04 -24.71 10.02
N LEU A 346 10.06 -23.53 9.39
CA LEU A 346 10.54 -23.37 8.01
C LEU A 346 11.96 -23.89 7.81
N ALA A 347 12.85 -23.69 8.78
CA ALA A 347 14.22 -24.19 8.73
C ALA A 347 14.32 -25.73 8.78
N GLN A 348 13.26 -26.40 9.24
CA GLN A 348 13.20 -27.85 9.43
C GLN A 348 12.42 -28.57 8.32
N TRP A 349 11.60 -27.83 7.56
CA TRP A 349 10.64 -28.36 6.58
C TRP A 349 11.19 -28.30 5.15
N SER A 350 12.25 -29.05 4.87
CA SER A 350 12.84 -29.15 3.53
C SER A 350 12.24 -30.26 2.64
N SER A 351 11.27 -31.07 3.11
CA SER A 351 10.90 -32.31 2.38
C SER A 351 9.49 -32.92 2.55
N ARG A 352 8.52 -32.31 3.26
CA ARG A 352 7.15 -32.86 3.36
C ARG A 352 6.12 -32.05 2.58
N ASP A 353 5.14 -32.78 2.04
CA ASP A 353 4.12 -32.40 1.07
C ASP A 353 3.56 -30.96 1.25
N PRO A 354 3.72 -30.06 0.27
CA PRO A 354 3.24 -28.68 0.31
C PRO A 354 1.72 -28.54 0.40
N ALA A 355 0.95 -29.60 0.15
CA ALA A 355 -0.51 -29.54 0.16
C ALA A 355 -1.15 -29.44 1.57
N GLN A 356 -0.38 -29.64 2.66
CA GLN A 356 -0.98 -29.85 3.98
C GLN A 356 -1.04 -28.61 4.90
N LEU A 357 -0.39 -27.49 4.56
CA LEU A 357 -0.54 -26.25 5.33
C LEU A 357 -0.89 -25.09 4.40
N CYS A 358 -2.17 -24.71 4.39
CA CYS A 358 -2.68 -23.53 3.68
C CYS A 358 -2.14 -22.27 4.37
N TYR A 359 -1.05 -21.72 3.84
CA TYR A 359 -0.57 -20.37 4.10
C TYR A 359 -0.20 -19.74 2.78
N SER A 360 -0.53 -18.47 2.56
CA SER A 360 -0.37 -17.81 1.27
C SER A 360 0.35 -16.48 1.40
N TRP A 361 1.26 -16.22 0.47
CA TRP A 361 1.79 -14.88 0.21
C TRP A 361 0.97 -14.24 -0.90
N HIS A 362 0.47 -13.03 -0.66
CA HIS A 362 -0.54 -12.36 -1.48
C HIS A 362 0.04 -11.32 -2.44
N ALA A 363 1.07 -10.59 -1.99
CA ALA A 363 1.68 -9.52 -2.78
C ALA A 363 3.14 -9.31 -2.39
N VAL A 364 3.92 -8.79 -3.33
CA VAL A 364 5.30 -8.34 -3.11
C VAL A 364 5.52 -7.04 -3.87
N HIS A 365 6.11 -6.05 -3.20
CA HIS A 365 6.47 -4.74 -3.75
C HIS A 365 7.84 -4.36 -3.21
N PHE A 366 8.59 -3.52 -3.92
CA PHE A 366 9.79 -2.89 -3.40
C PHE A 366 9.58 -1.38 -3.31
N ASP A 367 10.14 -0.77 -2.27
CA ASP A 367 10.20 0.67 -2.11
C ASP A 367 11.60 1.14 -2.52
N ARG A 368 11.67 2.03 -3.51
CA ARG A 368 12.95 2.55 -4.02
C ARG A 368 13.60 3.51 -3.02
N ASP A 369 12.79 4.30 -2.31
CA ASP A 369 13.26 5.37 -1.43
C ASP A 369 13.96 4.82 -0.18
N THR A 370 13.47 3.70 0.35
CA THR A 370 14.06 3.01 1.51
C THR A 370 14.83 1.75 1.15
N GLU A 371 14.92 1.38 -0.14
CA GLU A 371 15.44 0.10 -0.62
C GLU A 371 14.89 -1.11 0.16
N THR A 372 13.60 -1.08 0.52
CA THR A 372 12.93 -2.13 1.31
C THR A 372 12.05 -3.00 0.41
N LEU A 373 12.25 -4.32 0.46
CA LEU A 373 11.29 -5.27 -0.12
C LEU A 373 10.18 -5.55 0.91
N VAL A 374 8.93 -5.41 0.48
CA VAL A 374 7.73 -5.52 1.30
C VAL A 374 6.89 -6.68 0.78
N VAL A 375 6.60 -7.65 1.64
CA VAL A 375 5.87 -8.88 1.27
C VAL A 375 4.65 -9.05 2.18
N LEU A 376 3.47 -9.10 1.58
CA LEU A 376 2.21 -9.34 2.30
C LEU A 376 1.88 -10.83 2.29
N GLY A 377 1.67 -11.41 3.47
CA GLY A 377 1.17 -12.77 3.67
C GLY A 377 -0.06 -12.81 4.56
N GLU A 378 -0.56 -14.01 4.84
CA GLU A 378 -1.74 -14.22 5.72
C GLU A 378 -1.53 -13.77 7.18
N SER A 379 -0.31 -13.87 7.74
CA SER A 379 0.01 -13.44 9.12
C SER A 379 0.47 -11.98 9.22
N GLY A 380 0.64 -11.27 8.10
CA GLY A 380 1.07 -9.87 8.11
C GLY A 380 2.10 -9.50 7.05
N ILE A 381 2.90 -8.47 7.35
CA ILE A 381 3.78 -7.78 6.40
C ILE A 381 5.25 -8.04 6.78
N LEU A 382 5.96 -8.76 5.91
CA LEU A 382 7.40 -8.99 6.02
C LEU A 382 8.16 -7.87 5.31
N LEU A 383 9.14 -7.30 6.00
CA LEU A 383 10.00 -6.22 5.53
C LEU A 383 11.45 -6.73 5.46
N LEU A 384 12.07 -6.54 4.30
CA LEU A 384 13.50 -6.78 4.07
C LEU A 384 14.16 -5.45 3.68
N PRO A 385 14.60 -4.66 4.67
CA PRO A 385 15.33 -3.42 4.41
C PRO A 385 16.65 -3.68 3.70
N ASN A 386 17.06 -2.77 2.81
CA ASN A 386 18.33 -2.82 2.08
C ASN A 386 18.57 -4.15 1.35
N TYR A 387 17.54 -4.73 0.73
CA TYR A 387 17.63 -6.06 0.13
C TYR A 387 18.75 -6.15 -0.94
N LYS A 388 19.05 -5.05 -1.65
CA LYS A 388 20.14 -5.03 -2.64
C LYS A 388 21.52 -5.21 -1.99
N ALA A 389 21.77 -4.60 -0.84
CA ALA A 389 23.03 -4.76 -0.11
C ALA A 389 23.15 -6.18 0.47
N MET A 390 22.04 -6.72 1.01
CA MET A 390 21.96 -8.10 1.47
C MET A 390 22.34 -9.09 0.35
N LEU A 391 21.75 -8.94 -0.84
CA LEU A 391 22.01 -9.82 -1.99
C LEU A 391 23.43 -9.70 -2.55
N ARG A 392 24.11 -8.58 -2.30
CA ARG A 392 25.52 -8.37 -2.65
C ARG A 392 26.50 -8.96 -1.62
N GLY A 393 25.99 -9.50 -0.50
CA GLY A 393 26.81 -10.01 0.60
C GLY A 393 27.57 -8.92 1.35
N GLU A 394 27.09 -7.67 1.27
CA GLU A 394 27.70 -6.55 2.00
C GLU A 394 27.41 -6.71 3.50
N PRO A 395 28.40 -6.46 4.39
CA PRO A 395 28.16 -6.47 5.82
C PRO A 395 27.11 -5.40 6.16
N CYS A 396 25.90 -5.84 6.47
CA CYS A 396 24.79 -4.97 6.72
C CYS A 396 24.24 -5.29 8.11
N GLU A 397 24.55 -4.44 9.11
CA GLU A 397 23.87 -4.48 10.41
C GLU A 397 22.33 -4.32 10.26
N GLN A 398 21.87 -3.84 9.09
CA GLN A 398 20.48 -3.66 8.70
C GLN A 398 19.90 -4.84 7.89
N ALA A 399 20.61 -5.96 7.71
CA ALA A 399 20.03 -7.18 7.11
C ALA A 399 19.03 -7.90 8.04
N ARG A 400 18.47 -7.19 9.01
CA ARG A 400 17.52 -7.71 9.96
C ARG A 400 16.13 -7.59 9.36
N MET A 401 15.54 -8.74 9.05
CA MET A 401 14.15 -8.78 8.61
C MET A 401 13.20 -8.43 9.75
N HIS A 402 12.10 -7.78 9.40
CA HIS A 402 11.02 -7.47 10.34
C HIS A 402 9.71 -8.06 9.85
N LEU A 403 8.88 -8.56 10.76
CA LEU A 403 7.51 -8.98 10.47
C LEU A 403 6.56 -8.14 11.31
N PHE A 404 5.70 -7.36 10.67
CA PHE A 404 4.55 -6.76 11.33
C PHE A 404 3.37 -7.74 11.25
N ALA A 405 2.94 -8.26 12.40
CA ALA A 405 1.88 -9.26 12.52
C ALA A 405 0.50 -8.60 12.69
N THR A 406 -0.49 -9.10 11.94
CA THR A 406 -1.89 -8.63 11.99
C THR A 406 -2.70 -9.34 13.09
N GLU A 407 -3.80 -8.72 13.56
CA GLU A 407 -4.58 -9.23 14.69
C GLU A 407 -5.19 -10.64 14.50
N ARG A 408 -5.55 -11.04 13.26
CA ARG A 408 -6.08 -12.40 12.95
C ARG A 408 -5.26 -13.52 13.58
N ASP A 409 -3.94 -13.37 13.53
CA ASP A 409 -2.99 -14.38 13.95
C ASP A 409 -2.39 -14.12 15.31
N SER A 410 -2.64 -12.98 15.98
CA SER A 410 -2.16 -12.76 17.36
C SER A 410 -2.57 -13.89 18.32
N ARG A 411 -3.66 -14.60 18.00
CA ARG A 411 -4.17 -15.77 18.71
C ARG A 411 -3.40 -17.07 18.43
N LEU A 412 -2.70 -17.17 17.29
CA LEU A 412 -1.76 -18.26 17.00
C LEU A 412 -0.41 -18.07 17.71
N PHE A 413 -0.11 -16.85 18.18
CA PHE A 413 1.06 -16.56 19.01
C PHE A 413 0.81 -16.84 20.50
N ASP A 414 -0.44 -17.03 20.94
CA ASP A 414 -0.75 -17.42 22.32
C ASP A 414 -0.46 -18.93 22.53
N GLU A 415 0.41 -19.23 23.50
CA GLU A 415 0.93 -20.57 23.79
C GLU A 415 -0.16 -21.64 24.00
N GLU A 416 -1.33 -21.27 24.53
CA GLU A 416 -2.45 -22.19 24.80
C GLU A 416 -3.10 -22.79 23.55
N LEU A 417 -3.06 -22.12 22.39
CA LEU A 417 -3.62 -22.67 21.14
C LEU A 417 -2.61 -23.52 20.35
N ALA A 418 -1.32 -23.39 20.68
CA ALA A 418 -0.23 -24.06 19.97
C ALA A 418 -0.10 -25.56 20.31
N GLU A 419 -0.79 -26.05 21.34
CA GLU A 419 -0.79 -27.46 21.72
C GLU A 419 -1.72 -28.32 20.84
N ASP A 420 -2.79 -27.74 20.28
CA ASP A 420 -3.70 -28.44 19.37
C ASP A 420 -3.55 -27.90 17.94
N LEU A 421 -2.49 -28.35 17.27
CA LEU A 421 -2.25 -28.11 15.84
C LEU A 421 -3.51 -28.42 14.99
N ASN A 422 -4.34 -29.37 15.42
CA ASN A 422 -5.60 -29.73 14.79
C ASN A 422 -6.69 -28.65 14.89
N ASP A 423 -6.76 -27.87 15.98
CA ASP A 423 -7.74 -26.80 16.12
C ASP A 423 -7.33 -25.54 15.35
N ALA A 424 -6.02 -25.23 15.28
CA ALA A 424 -5.51 -24.24 14.34
C ALA A 424 -5.81 -24.62 12.87
N LEU A 425 -5.78 -25.91 12.53
CA LEU A 425 -6.18 -26.43 11.22
C LEU A 425 -7.70 -26.42 10.99
N ASN A 426 -8.51 -26.56 12.05
CA ASN A 426 -9.97 -26.50 11.97
C ASN A 426 -10.51 -25.05 11.91
N PHE A 427 -9.87 -24.10 12.59
CA PHE A 427 -10.21 -22.66 12.46
C PHE A 427 -10.01 -22.15 11.03
N ARG A 428 -9.04 -22.75 10.30
CA ARG A 428 -8.75 -22.53 8.87
C ARG A 428 -9.75 -23.15 7.88
N ARG A 429 -10.77 -23.89 8.37
CA ARG A 429 -11.86 -24.43 7.54
C ARG A 429 -13.06 -23.49 7.38
N ARG A 430 -13.02 -22.27 7.93
CA ARG A 430 -14.04 -21.26 7.61
C ARG A 430 -13.95 -20.87 6.14
N PRO A 431 -15.08 -20.56 5.48
CA PRO A 431 -15.14 -20.51 4.02
C PRO A 431 -14.14 -19.50 3.44
N ARG A 432 -13.45 -19.93 2.37
CA ARG A 432 -12.58 -19.16 1.46
C ARG A 432 -13.30 -18.00 0.72
N ALA A 433 -14.31 -17.40 1.34
CA ALA A 433 -15.10 -16.30 0.81
C ALA A 433 -14.54 -14.91 1.21
N GLU A 434 -13.47 -14.87 2.01
CA GLU A 434 -12.78 -13.64 2.42
C GLU A 434 -11.68 -13.31 1.39
N MET A 435 -11.73 -12.11 0.81
CA MET A 435 -10.74 -11.66 -0.17
C MET A 435 -9.34 -11.57 0.42
N HIS A 436 -8.32 -11.87 -0.38
CA HIS A 436 -6.91 -11.75 -0.01
C HIS A 436 -6.54 -10.30 0.36
N GLY A 437 -5.61 -10.13 1.30
CA GLY A 437 -5.11 -8.80 1.66
C GLY A 437 -4.53 -8.05 0.46
N GLN A 438 -4.70 -6.73 0.44
CA GLN A 438 -4.23 -5.86 -0.62
C GLN A 438 -3.09 -4.98 -0.12
N LEU A 439 -2.09 -4.74 -0.97
CA LEU A 439 -0.86 -4.01 -0.65
C LEU A 439 -0.59 -2.93 -1.68
N SER A 440 -0.13 -1.76 -1.23
CA SER A 440 0.51 -0.76 -2.08
C SER A 440 1.69 -0.13 -1.33
N VAL A 441 2.72 0.25 -2.08
CA VAL A 441 3.97 0.78 -1.53
C VAL A 441 4.42 1.93 -2.41
N ALA A 442 4.66 3.09 -1.79
CA ALA A 442 5.29 4.25 -2.44
C ALA A 442 5.87 5.18 -1.38
N ASN A 443 6.98 5.83 -1.73
CA ASN A 443 7.62 6.90 -0.96
C ASN A 443 7.84 6.56 0.52
N GLY A 444 8.43 5.40 0.76
CA GLY A 444 8.75 4.88 2.10
C GLY A 444 7.53 4.59 2.96
N ARG A 445 6.35 4.44 2.35
CA ARG A 445 5.11 4.09 3.04
C ARG A 445 4.51 2.82 2.45
N VAL A 446 3.89 2.04 3.32
CA VAL A 446 3.18 0.81 2.96
C VAL A 446 1.75 0.96 3.41
N VAL A 447 0.80 0.79 2.49
CA VAL A 447 -0.62 0.71 2.81
C VAL A 447 -1.10 -0.70 2.57
N SER A 448 -1.71 -1.29 3.60
CA SER A 448 -2.30 -2.61 3.54
C SER A 448 -3.74 -2.56 4.00
N VAL A 449 -4.61 -3.27 3.30
CA VAL A 449 -5.97 -3.55 3.77
C VAL A 449 -6.10 -5.06 3.90
N PHE A 450 -6.11 -5.51 5.15
CA PHE A 450 -6.35 -6.90 5.52
C PHE A 450 -6.99 -6.92 6.91
N GLU A 451 -8.31 -7.09 6.94
CA GLU A 451 -9.19 -6.91 8.12
C GLU A 451 -9.22 -5.47 8.65
N THR A 452 -8.07 -4.81 8.76
CA THR A 452 -7.91 -3.42 9.15
C THR A 452 -7.16 -2.66 8.05
N LEU A 453 -7.47 -1.37 7.89
CA LEU A 453 -6.63 -0.44 7.11
C LEU A 453 -5.41 -0.05 7.94
N THR A 454 -4.23 -0.44 7.45
CA THR A 454 -2.95 -0.24 8.12
C THR A 454 -1.98 0.53 7.22
N VAL A 455 -1.30 1.53 7.79
CA VAL A 455 -0.24 2.29 7.14
C VAL A 455 1.06 2.14 7.93
N LEU A 456 2.11 1.63 7.30
CA LEU A 456 3.47 1.66 7.86
C LEU A 456 4.22 2.84 7.23
N ASP A 457 4.91 3.62 8.06
CA ASP A 457 5.88 4.63 7.62
C ASP A 457 7.29 4.11 7.93
N LEU A 458 8.04 3.78 6.88
CA LEU A 458 9.38 3.21 6.92
C LEU A 458 10.46 4.27 7.15
N HIS A 459 10.15 5.56 6.98
CA HIS A 459 11.06 6.66 7.29
C HIS A 459 11.01 7.05 8.76
N THR A 460 9.92 6.71 9.46
CA THR A 460 9.69 7.11 10.84
C THR A 460 9.94 5.97 11.81
N THR A 461 11.05 6.05 12.54
CA THR A 461 11.27 5.19 13.72
C THR A 461 10.34 5.61 14.86
N THR A 462 9.72 4.64 15.54
CA THR A 462 8.86 4.87 16.70
C THR A 462 9.39 4.18 17.95
N GLN A 463 8.83 4.52 19.11
CA GLN A 463 9.04 3.75 20.33
C GLN A 463 7.97 2.66 20.44
N GLY A 464 8.37 1.54 21.03
CA GLY A 464 7.54 0.39 21.35
C GLY A 464 8.01 -0.28 22.63
N ARG A 465 7.62 -1.54 22.83
CA ARG A 465 8.06 -2.35 23.98
C ARG A 465 8.66 -3.66 23.53
N ASP A 466 9.60 -4.17 24.32
CA ASP A 466 10.02 -5.56 24.22
C ASP A 466 9.08 -6.50 24.99
N THR A 467 9.37 -7.81 24.94
CA THR A 467 8.62 -8.85 25.66
C THR A 467 8.66 -8.68 27.19
N ALA A 468 9.67 -7.98 27.72
CA ALA A 468 9.81 -7.62 29.13
C ALA A 468 9.18 -6.25 29.47
N GLN A 469 8.37 -5.68 28.57
CA GLN A 469 7.70 -4.38 28.72
C GLN A 469 8.65 -3.18 28.82
N CYS A 470 9.94 -3.36 28.48
CA CYS A 470 10.93 -2.29 28.46
C CYS A 470 10.84 -1.51 27.13
N PRO A 471 11.10 -0.19 27.14
CA PRO A 471 11.10 0.61 25.91
C PRO A 471 12.06 0.06 24.85
N LYS A 472 11.59 -0.05 23.61
CA LYS A 472 12.36 -0.54 22.47
C LYS A 472 12.12 0.37 21.26
N THR A 473 13.20 0.71 20.57
CA THR A 473 13.11 1.41 19.28
C THR A 473 12.62 0.46 18.20
N VAL A 474 11.58 0.85 17.48
CA VAL A 474 10.97 0.10 16.37
C VAL A 474 11.25 0.84 15.07
N PRO A 475 11.75 0.17 14.02
CA PRO A 475 12.33 0.84 12.85
C PRO A 475 11.31 1.57 11.97
N PHE A 476 10.02 1.31 12.15
CA PHE A 476 8.91 1.91 11.41
C PHE A 476 7.79 2.34 12.37
N ALA A 477 6.94 3.27 11.93
CA ALA A 477 5.72 3.64 12.62
C ALA A 477 4.53 2.91 11.98
N VAL A 478 3.52 2.58 12.80
CA VAL A 478 2.30 1.90 12.34
C VAL A 478 1.10 2.74 12.71
N TYR A 479 0.28 3.06 11.72
CA TYR A 479 -1.01 3.70 11.90
C TYR A 479 -2.12 2.74 11.50
N GLU A 480 -3.14 2.62 12.33
CA GLU A 480 -4.31 1.79 12.06
C GLU A 480 -5.57 2.66 12.10
N TRP A 481 -6.52 2.36 11.22
CA TRP A 481 -7.81 3.05 11.18
C TRP A 481 -8.64 2.72 12.43
N SER A 482 -9.21 3.74 13.09
CA SER A 482 -9.78 3.56 14.43
C SER A 482 -11.23 3.10 14.51
N ASP A 483 -12.09 3.36 13.53
CA ASP A 483 -13.53 3.04 13.61
C ASP A 483 -13.91 1.60 13.18
N MET A 484 -13.00 0.63 13.39
CA MET A 484 -13.23 -0.74 12.97
C MET A 484 -14.28 -1.43 13.86
N PRO A 485 -15.34 -2.02 13.30
CA PRO A 485 -16.23 -2.89 14.06
C PRO A 485 -15.43 -4.01 14.71
N ASN A 486 -15.73 -4.37 15.96
CA ASN A 486 -15.15 -5.57 16.56
C ASN A 486 -15.38 -6.76 15.63
N ALA A 487 -14.31 -7.50 15.28
CA ALA A 487 -14.30 -8.63 14.35
C ALA A 487 -15.33 -9.76 14.65
N PHE A 488 -16.06 -9.68 15.77
CA PHE A 488 -17.07 -10.63 16.21
C PHE A 488 -18.52 -10.17 16.01
N ASP A 489 -18.77 -8.97 15.49
CA ASP A 489 -20.12 -8.45 15.23
C ASP A 489 -20.52 -8.57 13.74
N TRP A 490 -20.20 -9.73 13.15
CA TRP A 490 -20.29 -10.04 11.72
C TRP A 490 -21.72 -9.99 11.14
N TYR A 491 -22.75 -10.05 12.00
CA TYR A 491 -24.18 -10.16 11.59
C TYR A 491 -25.05 -8.99 12.07
N THR A 492 -24.60 -8.23 13.07
CA THR A 492 -25.39 -7.16 13.71
C THR A 492 -24.64 -5.85 13.89
N GLY A 493 -23.33 -5.83 13.60
CA GLY A 493 -22.46 -4.67 13.83
C GLY A 493 -22.47 -3.64 12.69
N PRO A 494 -21.88 -2.46 12.93
CA PRO A 494 -21.71 -1.44 11.90
C PRO A 494 -20.96 -2.01 10.68
N ILE A 495 -21.31 -1.53 9.47
CA ILE A 495 -20.70 -1.95 8.21
C ILE A 495 -19.17 -1.80 8.30
N ASP A 496 -18.42 -2.90 8.21
CA ASP A 496 -16.97 -2.86 7.98
C ASP A 496 -16.72 -2.42 6.54
N GLN A 497 -16.32 -1.16 6.35
CA GLN A 497 -16.12 -0.57 5.03
C GLN A 497 -14.95 -1.19 4.25
N PHE A 498 -13.99 -1.84 4.93
CA PHE A 498 -12.81 -2.42 4.29
C PHE A 498 -12.98 -3.91 3.97
N ARG A 499 -14.08 -4.52 4.43
CA ARG A 499 -14.43 -5.88 4.09
C ARG A 499 -14.55 -6.03 2.58
N GLY A 500 -13.85 -7.05 2.04
CA GLY A 500 -13.87 -7.30 0.60
C GLY A 500 -13.08 -6.27 -0.22
N CYS A 501 -12.18 -5.50 0.40
CA CYS A 501 -11.27 -4.63 -0.34
C CYS A 501 -10.47 -5.45 -1.37
N SER A 502 -10.71 -5.14 -2.64
CA SER A 502 -10.15 -5.87 -3.78
C SER A 502 -8.93 -5.20 -4.41
N CYS A 503 -8.63 -3.94 -4.04
CA CYS A 503 -7.45 -3.23 -4.50
C CYS A 503 -7.10 -2.04 -3.60
N VAL A 504 -5.79 -1.79 -3.48
CA VAL A 504 -5.23 -0.59 -2.86
C VAL A 504 -4.20 -0.01 -3.83
N GLN A 505 -4.21 1.31 -4.00
CA GLN A 505 -3.18 2.06 -4.72
C GLN A 505 -2.77 3.28 -3.92
N MET A 506 -1.57 3.77 -4.14
CA MET A 506 -1.14 5.02 -3.52
C MET A 506 -0.21 5.80 -4.44
N ASP A 507 -0.13 7.09 -4.15
CA ASP A 507 0.87 8.01 -4.64
C ASP A 507 1.52 8.75 -3.47
N ALA A 508 2.38 9.73 -3.76
CA ALA A 508 3.10 10.47 -2.72
C ALA A 508 2.19 11.20 -1.71
N THR A 509 0.98 11.57 -2.13
CA THR A 509 0.08 12.45 -1.38
C THR A 509 -1.12 11.76 -0.78
N SER A 510 -1.49 10.59 -1.32
CA SER A 510 -2.77 9.96 -1.04
C SER A 510 -2.69 8.45 -1.21
N PHE A 511 -3.58 7.73 -0.54
CA PHE A 511 -3.88 6.36 -0.90
C PHE A 511 -5.36 6.18 -1.16
N TYR A 512 -5.67 5.12 -1.90
CA TYR A 512 -7.00 4.79 -2.38
C TYR A 512 -7.22 3.32 -2.16
N CYS A 513 -8.40 2.94 -1.66
CA CYS A 513 -8.78 1.55 -1.53
C CYS A 513 -10.22 1.35 -1.96
N ILE A 514 -10.53 0.13 -2.37
CA ILE A 514 -11.90 -0.28 -2.66
C ILE A 514 -12.59 -0.58 -1.34
N THR A 515 -13.71 0.07 -1.10
CA THR A 515 -14.50 -0.04 0.13
C THR A 515 -15.94 -0.37 -0.19
N ARG A 516 -16.67 -0.93 0.78
CA ARG A 516 -18.12 -1.08 0.69
C ARG A 516 -18.79 0.28 0.52
N GLN A 517 -19.76 0.34 -0.37
CA GLN A 517 -20.54 1.51 -0.65
C GLN A 517 -21.53 1.78 0.49
N SER A 518 -21.57 3.02 0.97
CA SER A 518 -22.52 3.44 2.01
C SER A 518 -22.73 4.94 1.98
N LEU A 519 -23.94 5.36 1.54
CA LEU A 519 -24.36 6.77 1.55
C LEU A 519 -24.22 7.44 2.91
N ASP A 520 -24.34 6.67 4.00
CA ASP A 520 -24.25 7.21 5.35
C ASP A 520 -22.82 7.60 5.74
N ARG A 521 -21.82 7.04 5.06
CA ARG A 521 -20.41 7.38 5.24
C ARG A 521 -19.92 8.39 4.20
N GLU A 522 -20.64 8.54 3.08
CA GLU A 522 -20.27 9.46 2.01
C GLU A 522 -20.43 10.94 2.44
N ILE A 523 -19.31 11.66 2.51
CA ILE A 523 -19.27 13.09 2.88
C ILE A 523 -19.59 13.94 1.63
N ASN A 524 -20.32 15.05 1.81
CA ASN A 524 -20.69 16.02 0.77
C ASN A 524 -21.58 15.46 -0.37
N ILE A 525 -22.34 14.40 -0.12
CA ILE A 525 -23.30 13.87 -1.08
C ILE A 525 -24.70 14.42 -0.87
N ASP A 526 -25.31 14.86 -1.97
CA ASP A 526 -26.72 15.17 -2.05
C ASP A 526 -27.54 13.87 -2.07
N ARG A 527 -27.97 13.45 -0.87
CA ARG A 527 -28.80 12.23 -0.69
C ARG A 527 -30.10 12.28 -1.49
N THR A 528 -30.59 13.46 -1.87
CA THR A 528 -31.85 13.59 -2.63
C THR A 528 -31.74 13.08 -4.06
N GLN A 529 -30.53 12.87 -4.57
CA GLN A 529 -30.28 12.30 -5.89
C GLN A 529 -30.41 10.77 -5.91
N PHE A 530 -30.60 10.13 -4.76
CA PHE A 530 -30.65 8.68 -4.64
C PHE A 530 -31.96 8.24 -4.00
N THR A 531 -32.51 7.15 -4.51
CA THR A 531 -33.70 6.52 -3.92
C THR A 531 -33.28 5.69 -2.71
N ASP A 532 -34.19 5.50 -1.75
CA ASP A 532 -33.95 4.58 -0.63
C ASP A 532 -33.66 3.15 -1.15
N GLU A 533 -34.34 2.75 -2.23
CA GLU A 533 -34.09 1.49 -2.95
C GLU A 533 -32.64 1.37 -3.43
N TYR A 534 -32.01 2.46 -3.88
CA TYR A 534 -30.60 2.43 -4.26
C TYR A 534 -29.72 2.04 -3.06
N GLN A 535 -29.94 2.68 -1.91
CA GLN A 535 -29.17 2.39 -0.71
C GLN A 535 -29.37 0.96 -0.22
N GLU A 536 -30.62 0.50 -0.20
CA GLU A 536 -30.95 -0.89 0.14
C GLU A 536 -30.25 -1.87 -0.81
N ASN A 537 -30.24 -1.58 -2.10
CA ASN A 537 -29.56 -2.42 -3.09
C ASN A 537 -28.04 -2.42 -2.90
N CYS A 538 -27.40 -1.28 -2.62
CA CYS A 538 -25.97 -1.23 -2.35
C CYS A 538 -25.61 -2.07 -1.11
N VAL A 539 -26.44 -1.99 -0.06
CA VAL A 539 -26.25 -2.78 1.17
C VAL A 539 -26.47 -4.27 0.90
N GLN A 540 -27.54 -4.64 0.17
CA GLN A 540 -27.88 -6.02 -0.15
C GLN A 540 -26.86 -6.70 -1.08
N ASN A 541 -26.31 -5.95 -2.04
CA ASN A 541 -25.39 -6.49 -3.04
C ASN A 541 -23.92 -6.41 -2.61
N ASP A 542 -23.62 -5.86 -1.43
CA ASP A 542 -22.25 -5.61 -0.99
C ASP A 542 -21.47 -4.76 -2.00
N SER A 543 -22.12 -3.71 -2.51
CA SER A 543 -21.56 -2.87 -3.57
C SER A 543 -20.27 -2.20 -3.16
N SER A 544 -19.38 -1.94 -4.12
CA SER A 544 -18.06 -1.38 -3.87
C SER A 544 -17.81 -0.06 -4.60
N MET A 545 -17.04 0.82 -3.97
CA MET A 545 -16.62 2.14 -4.46
C MET A 545 -15.14 2.37 -4.16
N VAL A 546 -14.56 3.45 -4.72
CA VAL A 546 -13.22 3.88 -4.33
C VAL A 546 -13.31 4.92 -3.22
N THR A 547 -12.55 4.73 -2.15
CA THR A 547 -12.34 5.75 -1.11
C THR A 547 -10.89 6.23 -1.16
N GLY A 548 -10.70 7.54 -1.35
CA GLY A 548 -9.42 8.22 -1.31
C GLY A 548 -9.17 8.88 0.05
N TYR A 549 -7.93 8.76 0.53
CA TYR A 549 -7.42 9.35 1.76
C TYR A 549 -6.28 10.28 1.42
N HIS A 550 -6.52 11.58 1.47
CA HIS A 550 -5.61 12.61 1.00
C HIS A 550 -4.88 13.27 2.17
N PHE A 551 -3.55 13.41 2.05
CA PHE A 551 -2.66 14.06 3.03
C PHE A 551 -2.04 15.35 2.48
N ASP A 552 -2.60 15.91 1.43
CA ASP A 552 -2.20 17.21 0.92
C ASP A 552 -2.74 18.36 1.79
N HIS A 553 -2.49 19.61 1.36
CA HIS A 553 -2.89 20.83 2.06
C HIS A 553 -4.40 20.96 2.33
N ARG A 554 -5.26 20.12 1.73
CA ARG A 554 -6.70 20.09 1.99
C ARG A 554 -7.05 19.30 3.26
N SER A 555 -6.14 18.44 3.73
CA SER A 555 -6.31 17.64 4.94
C SER A 555 -6.00 18.43 6.21
N SER A 556 -6.39 17.93 7.38
CA SER A 556 -6.05 18.57 8.65
C SER A 556 -4.67 18.11 9.14
N LEU A 557 -3.93 18.99 9.80
CA LEU A 557 -2.65 18.61 10.41
C LEU A 557 -2.86 17.51 11.48
N PRO A 558 -1.85 16.66 11.71
CA PRO A 558 -1.89 15.67 12.78
C PRO A 558 -2.08 16.31 14.15
N ILE A 559 -2.82 15.63 15.01
CA ILE A 559 -3.11 16.08 16.38
C ILE A 559 -2.53 15.07 17.36
N ARG A 560 -1.93 15.57 18.44
CA ARG A 560 -1.53 14.73 19.58
C ARG A 560 -2.71 14.60 20.53
N LEU A 561 -3.11 13.37 20.79
CA LEU A 561 -4.18 13.04 21.71
C LEU A 561 -3.60 12.49 23.01
N ASP A 562 -4.12 12.93 24.14
CA ASP A 562 -3.79 12.32 25.43
C ASP A 562 -4.31 10.89 25.46
N LYS A 563 -3.46 9.90 25.78
CA LYS A 563 -3.88 8.49 25.89
C LYS A 563 -5.01 8.32 26.92
N ALA A 564 -5.11 9.19 27.93
CA ALA A 564 -6.21 9.20 28.90
C ALA A 564 -7.57 9.54 28.28
N THR A 565 -7.60 10.30 27.17
CA THR A 565 -8.84 10.55 26.40
C THR A 565 -9.25 9.40 25.49
N ILE A 566 -8.49 8.30 25.49
CA ILE A 566 -8.67 7.10 24.64
C ILE A 566 -8.83 5.84 25.52
N GLN A 567 -8.79 5.96 26.86
CA GLN A 567 -8.80 4.82 27.78
C GLN A 567 -10.18 4.52 28.41
N PRO A 568 -10.40 3.27 28.86
CA PRO A 568 -11.70 2.58 28.81
C PRO A 568 -12.61 2.85 30.02
N ALA A 569 -13.91 2.60 29.85
CA ALA A 569 -14.76 2.19 30.96
C ALA A 569 -14.17 0.90 31.58
N GLN A 570 -14.09 0.84 32.91
CA GLN A 570 -13.38 -0.17 33.68
C GLN A 570 -13.70 -1.62 33.28
N SER A 571 -12.69 -2.48 33.43
CA SER A 571 -12.56 -3.86 32.93
C SER A 571 -13.47 -4.93 33.58
N ASP A 572 -14.64 -4.58 34.10
CA ASP A 572 -15.45 -5.55 34.88
C ASP A 572 -16.61 -6.21 34.12
N ASP A 573 -16.95 -5.80 32.88
CA ASP A 573 -18.23 -6.19 32.26
C ASP A 573 -18.21 -7.11 31.03
N LEU A 574 -17.07 -7.68 30.61
CA LEU A 574 -17.06 -8.56 29.44
C LEU A 574 -16.26 -9.83 29.67
N ASN A 575 -16.86 -10.77 30.40
CA ASN A 575 -16.51 -12.19 30.30
C ASN A 575 -17.27 -12.79 29.10
N PRO A 576 -16.61 -13.17 27.99
CA PRO A 576 -17.28 -13.73 26.81
C PRO A 576 -18.08 -15.00 27.10
N ARG A 577 -17.74 -15.74 28.17
CA ARG A 577 -18.52 -16.90 28.63
C ARG A 577 -19.90 -16.52 29.17
N GLN A 578 -20.06 -15.36 29.80
CA GLN A 578 -21.35 -14.93 30.37
C GLN A 578 -22.34 -14.48 29.29
N LEU A 579 -21.86 -13.89 28.19
CA LEU A 579 -22.70 -13.50 27.04
C LEU A 579 -23.22 -14.71 26.25
N LEU A 580 -22.43 -15.78 26.14
CA LEU A 580 -22.84 -17.05 25.52
C LEU A 580 -23.87 -17.82 26.38
N GLU A 581 -23.76 -17.75 27.71
CA GLU A 581 -24.75 -18.34 28.63
C GLU A 581 -26.07 -17.55 28.66
N GLN A 582 -26.04 -16.22 28.51
CA GLN A 582 -27.25 -15.41 28.42
C GLN A 582 -28.03 -15.65 27.12
N HIS A 583 -27.36 -15.82 25.98
CA HIS A 583 -28.04 -16.19 24.73
C HIS A 583 -28.60 -17.62 24.73
N SER A 584 -27.94 -18.55 25.44
CA SER A 584 -28.42 -19.93 25.57
C SER A 584 -29.67 -20.07 26.44
N ASN A 585 -29.82 -19.21 27.46
CA ASN A 585 -30.98 -19.21 28.35
C ASN A 585 -32.21 -18.51 27.76
N THR A 586 -32.05 -17.65 26.76
CA THR A 586 -33.18 -16.94 26.14
C THR A 586 -33.91 -17.81 25.10
N LEU A 587 -33.23 -18.81 24.52
CA LEU A 587 -33.81 -19.76 23.55
C LEU A 587 -34.49 -20.99 24.19
N GLN A 588 -34.46 -21.14 25.52
CA GLN A 588 -35.17 -22.21 26.23
C GLN A 588 -36.52 -21.80 26.83
N HIS A 589 -36.94 -20.53 26.71
CA HIS A 589 -38.21 -20.04 27.24
C HIS A 589 -39.24 -19.60 26.19
N GLU A 590 -38.96 -19.79 24.90
CA GLU A 590 -39.96 -19.71 23.82
C GLU A 590 -40.07 -21.06 23.08
N SER A 591 -40.61 -22.05 23.78
CA SER A 591 -41.20 -23.27 23.20
C SER A 591 -42.39 -23.72 24.01
#